data_AF-X1H0S4-F1
#
_entry.id   AF-X1H0S4-F1
#
_cell.length_a   1.000
_cell.length_b   1.000
_cell.length_c   1.000
_cell.angle_alpha   90.00
_cell.angle_beta   90.00
_cell.angle_gamma   90.00
#
_symmetry.space_group_name_H-M   'P 1'
#
loop_
_entity.id
_entity.type
_entity.pdbx_description
1 polymer ?
#
loop_
_entity_poly.entity_id
_entity_poly.type
_entity_poly.pdbx_seq_one_letter_code
_entity_poly.pdbx_strand_id
1 'polypeptide(L)' 'FHHNKVFQPAKSSISVERDHLNGIWTWTLDDSCDNCENEEEPLCVKFCLYNAIVIKEEED' A
#
# COMPACT_ATOMS: atom_id res chain seq x y z
N PHE A 1 -0.50 4.20 8.79
CA PHE A 1 -1.53 4.70 9.72
C PHE A 1 -2.48 3.61 10.21
N HIS A 2 -2.98 2.71 9.37
CA HIS A 2 -3.96 1.66 9.74
C HIS A 2 -3.64 0.93 11.06
N HIS A 3 -2.49 0.23 11.13
CA HIS A 3 -2.10 -0.55 12.32
C HIS A 3 -1.53 0.33 13.45
N ASN A 4 -0.61 1.23 13.10
CA ASN A 4 0.20 1.96 14.09
C ASN A 4 -0.37 3.33 14.50
N LYS A 5 -1.48 3.77 13.91
CA LYS A 5 -2.10 5.11 14.07
C LYS A 5 -1.14 6.30 13.93
N VAL A 6 -0.08 6.11 13.14
CA VAL A 6 0.93 7.13 12.82
C VAL A 6 1.25 7.16 11.32
N PHE A 7 1.64 8.33 10.83
CA PHE A 7 2.16 8.53 9.47
C PHE A 7 3.68 8.43 9.46
N GLN A 8 4.18 7.19 9.50
CA GLN A 8 5.60 6.88 9.46
C GLN A 8 5.86 5.82 8.38
N PRO A 9 6.53 6.15 7.26
CA PRO A 9 6.77 5.22 6.15
C PRO A 9 7.47 3.92 6.58
N ALA A 10 8.42 4.00 7.51
CA ALA A 10 9.13 2.83 8.05
C ALA A 10 8.24 1.85 8.85
N LYS A 11 6.97 2.21 9.10
CA LYS A 11 5.95 1.36 9.76
C LYS A 11 4.74 1.11 8.86
N SER A 12 4.89 1.37 7.56
CA SER A 12 3.88 1.12 6.53
C SER A 12 4.00 -0.32 6.05
N SER A 13 2.88 -0.98 5.83
CA SER A 13 2.83 -2.31 5.19
C SER A 13 3.06 -2.25 3.67
N ILE A 14 2.99 -1.04 3.10
CA ILE A 14 3.34 -0.77 1.69
C ILE A 14 4.66 -0.04 1.65
N SER A 15 5.62 -0.60 0.92
CA SER A 15 6.89 0.05 0.59
C SER A 15 7.02 0.23 -0.91
N VAL A 16 7.71 1.31 -1.29
CA VAL A 16 7.96 1.68 -2.68
C VAL A 16 9.42 2.06 -2.80
N GLU A 17 10.14 1.35 -3.64
CA GLU A 17 11.55 1.60 -3.91
C GLU A 17 11.75 1.90 -5.38
N ARG A 18 12.69 2.81 -5.65
CA ARG A 18 13.13 3.13 -7.01
C ARG A 18 14.57 2.71 -7.16
N ASP A 19 14.83 1.82 -8.11
CA ASP A 19 16.19 1.56 -8.58
C ASP A 19 16.72 2.83 -9.27
N HIS A 20 17.77 3.42 -8.70
CA HIS A 20 18.38 4.65 -9.22
C HIS A 20 19.13 4.43 -10.54
N LEU A 21 19.57 3.21 -10.84
CA LEU A 21 20.32 2.89 -12.05
C LEU A 21 19.37 2.75 -13.25
N ASN A 22 18.29 2.00 -13.08
CA ASN A 22 17.40 1.63 -14.18
C ASN A 22 16.06 2.38 -14.16
N GLY A 23 15.75 3.11 -13.09
CA GLY A 23 14.50 3.84 -12.93
C GLY A 23 13.29 2.94 -12.69
N ILE A 24 13.51 1.67 -12.36
CA ILE A 24 12.46 0.69 -12.07
C ILE A 24 11.86 0.98 -10.69
N TRP A 25 10.54 0.94 -10.61
CA TRP A 25 9.81 1.07 -9.36
C TRP A 25 9.31 -0.30 -8.92
N THR A 26 9.62 -0.66 -7.68
CA THR A 26 9.14 -1.89 -7.05
C THR A 26 8.19 -1.52 -5.92
N TRP A 27 6.99 -2.09 -5.98
CA TRP A 27 6.00 -1.99 -4.92
C TRP A 27 6.00 -3.30 -4.16
N THR A 28 5.96 -3.23 -2.84
CA THR A 28 5.89 -4.41 -1.99
C THR A 28 4.83 -4.19 -0.93
N LEU A 29 3.95 -5.18 -0.81
CA LEU A 29 3.01 -5.32 0.29
C LEU A 29 3.59 -6.39 1.23
N ASP A 30 3.94 -6.01 2.45
CA ASP A 30 4.47 -6.96 3.42
C ASP A 30 3.36 -7.74 4.14
N ASP A 31 3.78 -8.75 4.90
CA ASP A 31 2.91 -9.67 5.65
C ASP A 31 2.18 -9.02 6.82
N SER A 32 2.52 -7.78 7.17
CA SER A 32 1.80 -7.04 8.20
C SER A 32 0.46 -6.50 7.69
N CYS A 33 0.22 -6.49 6.38
CA CYS A 33 -1.06 -6.11 5.81
C CYS A 33 -2.12 -7.21 5.99
N ASP A 34 -3.18 -6.90 6.72
CA ASP A 34 -4.35 -7.76 6.94
C ASP A 34 -5.45 -7.57 5.88
N ASN A 35 -5.12 -6.87 4.78
CA ASN A 35 -6.06 -6.44 3.76
C ASN A 35 -7.29 -5.68 4.30
N CYS A 36 -7.16 -5.06 5.48
CA CYS A 36 -8.27 -4.38 6.17
C CYS A 36 -9.50 -5.30 6.34
N GLU A 37 -9.31 -6.56 6.75
CA GLU A 37 -10.35 -7.62 6.81
C GLU A 37 -11.68 -7.27 7.52
N ASN A 38 -11.70 -6.23 8.36
CA ASN A 38 -12.87 -5.78 9.12
C ASN A 38 -13.47 -4.46 8.58
N GLU A 39 -12.97 -3.96 7.45
CA GLU A 39 -13.41 -2.73 6.81
C GLU A 39 -14.15 -3.04 5.50
N GLU A 40 -15.07 -2.17 5.09
CA GLU A 40 -15.84 -2.33 3.85
C GLU A 40 -14.94 -2.27 2.60
N GLU A 41 -13.87 -1.49 2.67
CA GLU A 41 -12.89 -1.30 1.60
C GLU A 41 -11.49 -1.07 2.21
N PRO A 42 -10.40 -1.36 1.47
CA PRO A 42 -9.06 -1.10 1.95
C PRO A 42 -8.84 0.39 2.24
N LEU A 43 -8.48 0.70 3.49
CA LEU A 43 -8.33 2.10 3.92
C LEU A 43 -7.20 2.84 3.20
N CYS A 44 -6.17 2.12 2.75
CA CYS A 44 -5.08 2.70 1.95
C CYS A 44 -5.56 3.20 0.58
N VAL A 45 -6.62 2.60 0.01
CA VAL A 45 -7.26 3.05 -1.23
C VAL A 45 -8.20 4.21 -0.91
N LYS A 46 -9.13 4.01 0.03
CA LYS A 46 -10.15 4.99 0.45
C LYS A 46 -9.57 6.37 0.76
N PHE A 47 -8.43 6.41 1.46
CA PHE A 47 -7.81 7.66 1.92
C PHE A 47 -6.63 8.12 1.04
N CYS A 48 -6.39 7.48 -0.11
CA CYS A 48 -5.35 7.93 -1.04
C CYS A 48 -5.82 9.17 -1.81
N LEU A 49 -5.50 10.36 -1.30
CA LEU A 49 -5.87 11.63 -1.95
C LEU A 49 -5.47 11.71 -3.43
N TYR A 50 -4.32 11.12 -3.78
CA TYR A 50 -3.78 11.15 -5.13
C TYR A 50 -4.29 10.01 -6.03
N ASN A 51 -5.12 9.10 -5.51
CA ASN A 51 -5.57 7.91 -6.21
C ASN A 51 -4.41 7.08 -6.80
N ALA A 52 -3.28 7.03 -6.09
CA ALA A 52 -2.08 6.32 -6.51
C ALA A 52 -2.16 4.80 -6.26
N ILE A 53 -3.08 4.36 -5.39
CA ILE A 53 -3.29 2.97 -5.03
C ILE A 53 -4.68 2.57 -5.51
N VAL A 54 -4.74 1.51 -6.31
CA VAL A 54 -5.98 0.90 -6.81
C VAL A 54 -5.88 -0.61 -6.69
N ILE A 55 -6.98 -1.28 -6.34
CA ILE A 55 -7.08 -2.73 -6.46
C ILE A 55 -7.51 -3.04 -7.89
N LYS A 56 -6.80 -3.96 -8.54
CA LYS A 56 -7.21 -4.57 -9.80
C LYS A 56 -7.64 -6.00 -9.50
N GLU A 57 -8.80 -6.38 -10.01
CA GLU A 57 -9.17 -7.79 -10.08
C GLU A 57 -8.26 -8.45 -11.13
N GLU A 58 -7.71 -9.62 -10.81
CA GLU A 58 -7.05 -10.43 -11.83
C GLU A 58 -8.16 -11.04 -12.70
N GLU A 59 -8.19 -10.68 -13.98
CA GLU A 59 -9.02 -11.38 -14.98
C GLU A 59 -8.34 -12.72 -15.29
N ASP A 60 -9.02 -13.83 -14.96
CA ASP A 60 -8.63 -15.22 -15.28
C ASP A 60 -8.55 -15.50 -16.80
#